data_AF-A0A975M270-F1
#
_entry.id   AF-A0A975M270-F1
#
_cell.length_a   1.000
_cell.length_b   1.000
_cell.length_c   1.000
_cell.angle_alpha   90.00
_cell.angle_beta   90.00
_cell.angle_gamma   90.00
#
_symmetry.space_group_name_H-M   'P 1'
#
loop_
_entity.id
_entity.type
_entity.pdbx_description
1 polymer ?
#
loop_
_entity_poly.entity_id
_entity_poly.type
_entity_poly.pdbx_seq_one_letter_code
_entity_poly.pdbx_strand_id
1 'polypeptide(L)'
;MMHKFKNFWVKFFKVVWAVIKSMNTFRGYLALFIAYLIYHGWAVFFVAFGSIVGNAWMIGIGTAVILFWFGPGTPVIPLIIVTALFIKKYILFDRKHHVNIREEWKKLNDVKVFQNEKHKSL
;
A
#
# COMPACT_ATOMS: atom_id res chain seq x y z
N MET A 1 -16.97 18.85 -4.09
CA MET A 1 -16.36 17.82 -3.20
C MET A 1 -15.50 16.78 -3.94
N MET A 2 -15.92 16.28 -5.11
CA MET A 2 -15.19 15.25 -5.87
C MET A 2 -13.73 15.60 -6.23
N HIS A 3 -13.43 16.86 -6.56
CA HIS A 3 -12.07 17.30 -6.86
C HIS A 3 -11.11 17.20 -5.66
N LYS A 4 -11.59 17.44 -4.43
CA LYS A 4 -10.77 17.31 -3.22
C LYS A 4 -10.44 15.83 -2.94
N PHE A 5 -11.41 14.94 -3.13
CA PHE A 5 -11.25 13.50 -2.97
C PHE A 5 -10.27 12.91 -4.00
N LYS A 6 -10.44 13.24 -5.29
CA LYS A 6 -9.50 12.81 -6.34
C LYS A 6 -8.07 13.28 -6.04
N ASN A 7 -7.91 14.54 -5.61
CA ASN A 7 -6.59 15.08 -5.28
C ASN A 7 -5.95 14.39 -4.06
N PHE A 8 -6.74 13.98 -3.07
CA PHE A 8 -6.27 13.19 -1.93
C PHE A 8 -5.73 11.83 -2.39
N TRP A 9 -6.50 11.08 -3.17
CA TRP A 9 -6.09 9.76 -3.68
C TRP A 9 -4.85 9.84 -4.57
N VAL A 10 -4.76 10.84 -5.46
CA VAL A 10 -3.56 11.03 -6.28
C VAL A 10 -2.33 11.32 -5.43
N LYS A 11 -2.45 12.14 -4.37
CA LYS A 11 -1.34 12.37 -3.43
C LYS A 11 -0.97 11.09 -2.68
N PHE A 12 -1.97 10.35 -2.21
CA PHE A 12 -1.79 9.09 -1.50
C PHE A 12 -1.02 8.06 -2.35
N PHE A 13 -1.47 7.79 -3.58
CA PHE A 13 -0.80 6.87 -4.48
C PHE A 13 0.62 7.32 -4.85
N LYS A 14 0.86 8.64 -4.99
CA LYS A 14 2.23 9.16 -5.21
C LYS A 14 3.16 8.86 -4.05
N VAL A 15 2.71 9.00 -2.80
CA VAL A 15 3.50 8.69 -1.61
C VAL A 15 3.73 7.18 -1.51
N VAL A 16 2.68 6.37 -1.72
CA VAL A 16 2.80 4.90 -1.78
C VAL A 16 3.86 4.49 -2.81
N TRP A 17 3.79 5.07 -4.01
CA TRP A 17 4.75 4.78 -5.07
C TRP A 17 6.16 5.20 -4.72
N ALA A 18 6.35 6.37 -4.11
CA ALA A 18 7.65 6.84 -3.64
C ALA A 18 8.25 5.89 -2.58
N VAL A 19 7.42 5.40 -1.64
CA VAL A 19 7.84 4.42 -0.64
C VAL A 19 8.23 3.09 -1.30
N ILE A 20 7.43 2.54 -2.21
CA ILE A 20 7.76 1.31 -2.93
C ILE A 20 9.07 1.49 -3.71
N LYS A 21 9.22 2.61 -4.42
CA LYS A 21 10.44 2.94 -5.18
C LYS A 21 11.66 3.13 -4.29
N SER A 22 11.49 3.64 -3.07
CA SER A 22 12.57 3.71 -2.07
C SER A 22 13.03 2.32 -1.61
N MET A 23 12.15 1.32 -1.70
CA MET A 23 12.41 -0.08 -1.40
C MET A 23 12.86 -0.88 -2.62
N ASN A 24 13.50 -0.25 -3.61
CA ASN A 24 13.99 -0.88 -4.86
C ASN A 24 15.19 -1.83 -4.65
N THR A 25 15.09 -2.69 -3.64
CA THR A 25 16.00 -3.81 -3.38
C THR A 25 15.20 -5.11 -3.48
N PHE A 26 15.84 -6.19 -3.89
CA PHE A 26 15.18 -7.51 -3.95
C PHE A 26 14.51 -7.88 -2.62
N ARG A 27 15.18 -7.58 -1.50
CA ARG A 27 14.64 -7.76 -0.14
C ARG A 27 13.40 -6.90 0.13
N GLY A 28 13.36 -5.68 -0.39
CA GLY A 28 12.20 -4.78 -0.26
C GLY A 28 10.97 -5.31 -1.00
N TYR A 29 11.14 -5.75 -2.24
CA TYR A 29 10.05 -6.39 -3.00
C TYR A 29 9.59 -7.70 -2.37
N LEU A 30 10.52 -8.51 -1.85
CA LEU A 30 10.18 -9.73 -1.13
C LEU A 30 9.38 -9.43 0.14
N ALA A 31 9.75 -8.40 0.91
CA ALA A 31 9.00 -7.98 2.08
C ALA A 31 7.59 -7.50 1.73
N LEU A 32 7.44 -6.73 0.64
CA LEU A 32 6.13 -6.32 0.12
C LEU A 32 5.28 -7.52 -0.30
N PHE A 33 5.90 -8.50 -0.96
CA PHE A 33 5.23 -9.72 -1.38
C PHE A 33 4.76 -10.57 -0.18
N ILE A 34 5.61 -10.77 0.82
CA ILE A 34 5.24 -11.50 2.05
C ILE A 34 4.14 -10.74 2.80
N ALA A 35 4.26 -9.43 2.95
CA ALA A 35 3.22 -8.61 3.57
C ALA A 35 1.88 -8.76 2.84
N TYR A 36 1.89 -8.73 1.51
CA TYR A 36 0.69 -8.98 0.70
C TYR A 36 0.10 -10.38 0.95
N LEU A 37 0.93 -11.42 0.99
CA LEU A 37 0.48 -12.79 1.28
C LEU A 37 -0.14 -12.95 2.67
N ILE A 38 0.32 -12.19 3.67
CA ILE A 38 -0.30 -12.21 5.01
C ILE A 38 -1.75 -11.71 4.96
N TYR A 39 -2.03 -10.67 4.18
CA TYR A 39 -3.37 -10.10 4.11
C TYR A 39 -4.29 -10.82 3.11
N HIS A 40 -3.77 -11.21 1.94
CA HIS A 40 -4.57 -11.80 0.85
C HIS A 40 -4.29 -13.28 0.60
N GLY A 41 -3.09 -13.78 0.91
CA GLY A 41 -2.66 -15.12 0.55
C GLY A 41 -3.54 -16.21 1.14
N TRP A 42 -3.93 -16.08 2.41
CA TRP A 42 -4.84 -17.04 3.06
C TRP A 42 -6.26 -16.99 2.48
N ALA A 43 -6.76 -15.81 2.08
CA ALA A 43 -8.07 -15.67 1.50
C ALA A 43 -8.13 -16.30 0.10
N VAL A 44 -7.07 -16.11 -0.70
CA VAL A 44 -6.92 -16.80 -1.99
C VAL A 44 -6.82 -18.31 -1.79
N PHE A 45 -6.10 -18.77 -0.77
CA PHE A 45 -6.05 -20.20 -0.43
C PHE A 45 -7.44 -20.74 -0.06
N PHE A 46 -8.22 -20.01 0.75
CA PHE A 46 -9.59 -20.39 1.11
C PHE A 46 -10.51 -20.52 -0.11
N VAL A 47 -10.41 -19.60 -1.07
CA VAL A 47 -11.18 -19.68 -2.32
C VAL A 47 -10.70 -20.85 -3.18
N ALA A 48 -9.39 -20.98 -3.42
CA ALA A 48 -8.84 -22.01 -4.29
C ALA A 48 -9.08 -23.41 -3.74
N PHE A 49 -8.72 -23.65 -2.48
CA PHE A 49 -8.93 -24.94 -1.82
C PHE A 49 -10.41 -25.22 -1.58
N GLY A 50 -11.19 -24.21 -1.18
CA GLY A 50 -12.64 -24.33 -1.06
C GLY A 50 -13.31 -24.74 -2.37
N SER A 51 -12.81 -24.24 -3.51
CA SER A 51 -13.30 -24.63 -4.85
C SER A 51 -12.96 -26.07 -5.20
N ILE A 52 -11.77 -26.55 -4.84
CA ILE A 52 -11.36 -27.95 -5.08
C ILE A 52 -12.20 -28.93 -4.24
N VAL A 53 -12.45 -28.59 -2.98
CA VAL A 53 -13.19 -29.46 -2.04
C VAL A 53 -14.71 -29.24 -2.11
N GLY A 54 -15.18 -28.27 -2.90
CA GLY A 54 -16.60 -27.94 -3.02
C GLY A 54 -17.20 -27.32 -1.74
N ASN A 55 -16.38 -26.68 -0.90
CA ASN A 55 -16.82 -26.09 0.36
C ASN A 55 -17.25 -24.63 0.18
N ALA A 56 -18.57 -24.41 0.07
CA ALA A 56 -19.17 -23.10 -0.12
C ALA A 56 -18.85 -22.09 1.00
N TRP A 57 -18.66 -22.55 2.24
CA TRP A 57 -18.29 -21.67 3.36
C TRP A 57 -16.87 -21.12 3.21
N MET A 58 -15.92 -21.97 2.83
CA MET A 58 -14.53 -21.54 2.60
C MET A 58 -14.45 -20.54 1.46
N ILE A 59 -15.15 -20.81 0.37
CA ILE A 59 -15.25 -19.89 -0.77
C ILE A 59 -15.87 -18.57 -0.31
N GLY A 60 -17.01 -18.60 0.38
CA GLY A 60 -17.71 -17.40 0.85
C GLY A 60 -16.84 -16.52 1.74
N ILE A 61 -16.15 -17.10 2.72
CA ILE A 61 -15.25 -16.38 3.63
C ILE A 61 -14.08 -15.78 2.85
N GLY A 62 -13.42 -16.57 1.99
CA GLY A 62 -12.29 -16.10 1.20
C GLY A 62 -12.67 -14.96 0.25
N THR A 63 -13.81 -15.09 -0.44
CA THR A 63 -14.33 -14.05 -1.34
C THR A 63 -14.72 -12.79 -0.58
N ALA A 64 -15.39 -12.91 0.57
CA ALA A 64 -15.78 -11.76 1.39
C ALA A 64 -14.56 -10.96 1.86
N VAL A 65 -13.50 -11.65 2.29
CA VAL A 65 -12.24 -11.02 2.73
C VAL A 65 -11.54 -10.30 1.57
N ILE A 66 -11.47 -10.92 0.39
CA ILE A 66 -10.89 -10.29 -0.81
C ILE A 66 -11.68 -9.02 -1.15
N LEU A 67 -13.01 -9.10 -1.24
CA LEU A 67 -13.84 -7.94 -1.56
C LEU A 67 -13.76 -6.83 -0.50
N PHE A 68 -13.70 -7.20 0.79
CA PHE A 68 -13.50 -6.26 1.88
C PHE A 68 -12.22 -5.47 1.69
N TRP A 69 -11.09 -6.14 1.44
CA TRP A 69 -9.80 -5.49 1.27
C TRP A 69 -9.67 -4.70 -0.04
N PHE A 70 -10.41 -5.05 -1.09
CA PHE A 70 -10.52 -4.27 -2.33
C PHE A 70 -11.53 -3.12 -2.25
N GLY A 71 -12.30 -3.02 -1.16
CA GLY A 71 -13.29 -1.99 -0.95
C GLY A 71 -12.69 -0.58 -0.88
N PRO A 72 -13.39 0.46 -1.38
CA PRO A 72 -12.92 1.83 -1.24
C PRO A 72 -12.87 2.25 0.24
N GLY A 73 -11.72 2.77 0.68
CA GLY A 73 -11.53 3.27 2.05
C GLY A 73 -10.92 2.27 3.03
N THR A 74 -10.65 1.03 2.63
CA THR A 74 -9.84 0.13 3.47
C THR A 74 -8.37 0.53 3.41
N PRO A 75 -7.70 0.69 4.56
CA PRO A 75 -6.29 1.08 4.61
C PRO A 75 -5.36 -0.12 4.35
N VAL A 76 -5.70 -1.02 3.40
CA VAL A 76 -4.90 -2.23 3.14
C VAL A 76 -3.52 -1.89 2.57
N ILE A 77 -3.45 -0.94 1.64
CA ILE A 77 -2.19 -0.51 1.04
C ILE A 77 -1.25 0.11 2.10
N PRO A 78 -1.70 1.07 2.94
CA PRO A 78 -0.92 1.53 4.09
C PRO A 78 -0.48 0.38 5.02
N LEU A 79 -1.38 -0.55 5.34
CA LEU A 79 -1.08 -1.69 6.20
C LEU A 79 0.03 -2.57 5.61
N ILE A 80 -0.09 -2.93 4.33
CA ILE A 80 0.90 -3.73 3.60
C ILE A 80 2.26 -3.04 3.63
N ILE A 81 2.31 -1.73 3.41
CA ILE A 81 3.57 -0.97 3.42
C ILE A 81 4.19 -0.97 4.82
N VAL A 82 3.41 -0.70 5.87
CA VAL A 82 3.90 -0.72 7.25
C VAL A 82 4.43 -2.11 7.60
N THR A 83 3.65 -3.15 7.31
CA THR A 83 4.05 -4.55 7.56
C THR A 83 5.27 -4.94 6.75
N ALA A 84 5.39 -4.50 5.49
CA ALA A 84 6.57 -4.73 4.66
C ALA A 84 7.83 -4.04 5.21
N LEU A 85 7.70 -2.81 5.72
CA LEU A 85 8.81 -2.12 6.40
C LEU A 85 9.24 -2.85 7.67
N PHE A 86 8.27 -3.37 8.45
CA PHE A 86 8.55 -4.24 9.59
C PHE A 86 9.28 -5.53 9.18
N ILE A 87 8.76 -6.27 8.20
CA ILE A 87 9.36 -7.51 7.69
C ILE A 87 10.77 -7.24 7.16
N LYS A 88 10.95 -6.17 6.39
CA LYS A 88 12.27 -5.76 5.86
C LYS A 88 13.27 -5.51 6.99
N LYS A 89 12.84 -4.84 8.07
CA LYS A 89 13.69 -4.48 9.21
C LYS A 89 14.01 -5.67 10.11
N TYR A 90 13.01 -6.47 10.48
CA TYR A 90 13.14 -7.51 11.50
C TYR A 90 13.48 -8.90 10.94
N ILE A 91 12.98 -9.25 9.74
CA ILE A 91 13.17 -10.59 9.15
C ILE A 91 14.34 -10.58 8.17
N LEU A 92 14.43 -9.56 7.31
CA LEU A 92 15.46 -9.49 6.27
C LEU A 92 16.75 -8.79 6.72
N PHE A 93 16.81 -8.37 7.99
CA PHE A 93 17.95 -7.69 8.64
C PHE A 93 18.59 -6.61 7.76
N ASP A 94 17.78 -5.89 6.98
CA ASP A 94 18.28 -4.91 6.04
C ASP A 94 18.61 -3.61 6.79
N ARG A 95 19.91 -3.29 6.92
CA ARG A 95 20.41 -2.10 7.61
C ARG A 95 20.35 -0.82 6.74
N LYS A 96 19.95 -0.91 5.47
CA LYS A 96 19.98 0.24 4.56
C LYS A 96 18.64 1.01 4.50
N HIS A 97 18.77 2.27 4.88
CA HIS A 97 17.95 3.45 4.63
C HIS A 97 16.60 3.55 5.35
N HIS A 98 16.52 4.54 6.24
CA HIS A 98 15.30 5.06 6.84
C HIS A 98 14.57 5.90 5.77
N VAL A 99 13.38 5.47 5.37
CA VAL A 99 12.50 6.27 4.49
C VAL A 99 11.79 7.28 5.40
N ASN A 100 12.16 8.56 5.31
CA ASN A 100 11.56 9.60 6.14
C ASN A 100 10.27 10.12 5.47
N ILE A 101 9.18 9.36 5.63
CA ILE A 101 7.87 9.61 5.00
C ILE A 101 7.38 11.05 5.24
N ARG A 102 7.73 11.64 6.40
CA ARG A 102 7.41 13.02 6.77
C ARG A 102 8.08 14.06 5.87
N GLU A 103 9.33 13.81 5.47
CA GLU A 103 10.09 14.73 4.61
C GLU A 103 9.57 14.71 3.17
N GLU A 104 9.20 13.54 2.65
CA GLU A 104 8.60 13.44 1.31
C GLU A 104 7.23 14.14 1.24
N TRP A 105 6.40 13.99 2.28
CA TRP A 105 5.13 14.70 2.39
C TRP A 105 5.30 16.22 2.41
N LYS A 106 6.34 16.72 3.12
CA LYS A 106 6.65 18.14 3.20
C LYS A 106 7.08 18.69 1.84
N LYS A 107 8.00 18.00 1.14
CA LYS A 107 8.45 18.38 -0.22
C LYS A 107 7.30 18.48 -1.22
N LEU A 108 6.33 17.56 -1.17
CA LEU A 108 5.17 17.58 -2.07
C LEU A 108 4.17 18.71 -1.80
N ASN A 109 4.11 19.21 -0.55
CA ASN A 109 3.30 20.39 -0.22
C ASN A 109 4.05 21.68 -0.57
N ASP A 110 5.36 21.77 -0.31
CA ASP A 110 6.17 22.97 -0.60
C ASP A 110 6.26 23.25 -2.11
N VAL A 111 6.52 22.23 -2.95
CA VAL A 111 6.54 22.38 -4.43
C VAL A 111 5.20 22.90 -4.98
N LYS A 112 4.09 22.53 -4.34
CA LYS A 112 2.77 23.06 -4.72
C LYS A 112 2.56 24.50 -4.28
N VAL A 113 3.11 24.94 -3.15
CA VAL A 113 3.05 26.36 -2.73
C VAL A 113 3.71 27.23 -3.79
N PHE A 114 4.91 26.86 -4.26
CA PHE A 114 5.61 27.60 -5.31
C PHE A 114 4.88 27.61 -6.65
N GLN A 115 4.25 26.52 -7.06
CA GLN A 115 3.42 26.50 -8.29
C GLN A 115 2.15 27.34 -8.16
N ASN A 116 1.55 27.40 -6.97
CA ASN A 116 0.31 28.13 -6.74
C ASN A 116 0.54 29.66 -6.64
N GLU A 117 1.72 30.09 -6.17
CA GLU A 117 2.14 31.50 -6.21
C GLU A 117 2.43 31.97 -7.63
N LYS A 118 3.14 31.16 -8.42
CA LYS A 118 3.48 31.49 -9.82
C LYS A 118 2.24 31.62 -10.72
N HIS A 119 1.13 30.97 -10.35
CA HIS A 119 -0.14 31.01 -11.08
C HIS A 119 -1.08 32.14 -10.59
N LYS A 120 -0.78 32.76 -9.44
CA LYS A 120 -1.46 33.97 -8.93
C LYS A 120 -0.79 35.26 -9.36
N SER A 121 0.47 35.20 -9.81
CA SER A 121 1.25 36.33 -10.32
C SER A 121 1.12 36.55 -11.84
N LEU A 122 0.21 35.82 -12.49
CA LEU A 122 -0.19 35.96 -13.89
C LEU A 122 -1.69 36.24 -13.94
#